data_AF-A0A938XW79-F1
#
_entry.id   AF-A0A938XW79-F1
#
_cell.length_a   1.000
_cell.length_b   1.000
_cell.length_c   1.000
_cell.angle_alpha   90.00
_cell.angle_beta   90.00
_cell.angle_gamma   90.00
#
_symmetry.space_group_name_H-M   'P 1'
#
loop_
_entity.id
_entity.type
_entity.pdbx_description
1 polymer ?
#
loop_
_entity_poly.entity_id
_entity_poly.type
_entity_poly.pdbx_seq_one_letter_code
_entity_poly.pdbx_strand_id
1 'polypeptide(L)' 'MNNEFVLEQIEQLRQELNDRYKKSGIISPELVELSVKLDQLLNKLHFFPRL' A
#
# COMPACT_ATOMS: atom_id res chain seq x y z
N MET A 1 -5.13 0.53 -18.63
CA MET A 1 -5.44 1.78 -17.88
C MET A 1 -5.72 1.58 -16.39
N ASN A 2 -5.65 0.37 -15.80
CA ASN A 2 -5.83 0.21 -14.34
C ASN A 2 -4.51 0.08 -13.57
N ASN A 3 -3.47 -0.54 -14.14
CA ASN A 3 -2.27 -0.89 -13.36
C ASN A 3 -1.42 0.32 -12.96
N GLU A 4 -1.29 1.35 -13.83
CA GLU A 4 -0.54 2.56 -13.49
C GLU A 4 -1.20 3.34 -12.34
N PHE A 5 -2.52 3.45 -12.34
CA PHE A 5 -3.27 4.08 -11.25
C PHE A 5 -3.22 3.27 -9.95
N VAL A 6 -3.19 1.94 -10.02
CA VAL A 6 -2.99 1.08 -8.85
C VAL A 6 -1.56 1.19 -8.31
N LEU A 7 -0.55 1.27 -9.19
CA LEU A 7 0.84 1.47 -8.80
C LEU A 7 1.06 2.83 -8.12
N GLU A 8 0.43 3.89 -8.61
CA GLU A 8 0.49 5.21 -7.98
C GLU A 8 -0.10 5.19 -6.56
N GLN A 9 -1.26 4.56 -6.37
CA GLN A 9 -1.87 4.41 -5.05
C GLN A 9 -1.01 3.56 -4.09
N ILE A 10 -0.34 2.52 -4.61
CA ILE A 10 0.61 1.72 -3.84
C ILE A 10 1.79 2.58 -3.37
N GLU A 11 2.36 3.40 -4.25
CA GLU A 11 3.50 4.26 -3.90
C GLU A 11 3.10 5.31 -2.85
N GLN A 12 1.93 5.93 -3.01
CA GLN A 12 1.40 6.87 -2.02
C GLN A 12 1.23 6.21 -0.64
N LEU A 13 0.62 5.01 -0.59
CA LEU A 13 0.43 4.27 0.66
C LEU A 13 1.75 3.82 1.28
N ARG A 14 2.74 3.41 0.48
CA ARG A 14 4.08 3.06 0.97
C ARG A 14 4.78 4.26 1.61
N GLN A 15 4.68 5.43 1.01
CA GLN A 15 5.25 6.66 1.57
C GLN A 15 4.57 7.03 2.89
N GLU A 16 3.24 7.01 2.93
CA GLU A 16 2.49 7.34 4.14
C GLU A 16 2.80 6.37 5.31
N LEU A 17 2.88 5.07 5.03
CA LEU A 17 3.28 4.07 6.02
C LEU A 17 4.68 4.33 6.57
N ASN A 18 5.64 4.61 5.69
CA ASN A 18 7.02 4.90 6.09
C ASN A 18 7.12 6.18 6.92
N ASP A 19 6.40 7.23 6.54
CA ASP A 19 6.42 8.50 7.26
C ASP A 19 5.79 8.37 8.65
N ARG A 20 4.68 7.64 8.76
CA ARG A 20 4.04 7.36 10.06
C ARG A 20 4.92 6.46 10.94
N TYR A 21 5.53 5.43 10.36
CA TYR A 21 6.43 4.52 11.07
C TYR A 21 7.68 5.26 11.59
N LYS A 22 8.31 6.12 10.77
CA LYS A 22 9.46 6.93 11.17
C LYS A 22 9.11 7.92 12.28
N LYS A 23 7.90 8.48 12.29
CA LYS A 23 7.46 9.45 13.31
C LYS A 23 7.15 8.80 14.64
N SER A 24 6.47 7.65 14.64
CA SER A 24 5.96 7.05 15.88
C SER A 24 6.80 5.89 16.40
N GLY A 25 7.54 5.17 15.54
CA GLY A 25 8.29 3.96 15.90
C GLY A 25 7.45 2.81 16.47
N ILE A 26 6.12 2.96 16.52
CA ILE A 26 5.16 2.04 17.12
C ILE A 26 4.17 1.63 16.03
N ILE A 27 3.84 0.35 15.99
CA ILE A 27 2.78 -0.17 15.12
C ILE A 27 1.45 0.23 15.74
N SER A 28 0.81 1.26 15.18
CA SER A 28 -0.52 1.71 15.60
C SER A 28 -1.63 1.00 14.81
N PRO A 29 -2.88 0.96 15.32
CA PRO A 29 -4.02 0.40 14.58
C PRO A 29 -4.20 1.03 13.19
N GLU A 30 -3.98 2.34 13.07
CA GLU A 30 -4.06 3.06 11.79
C GLU A 30 -2.97 2.60 10.81
N LEU A 31 -1.78 2.25 11.32
CA LEU A 31 -0.67 1.73 10.52
C LEU A 31 -0.97 0.32 10.02
N VAL A 32 -1.68 -0.48 10.83
CA VAL A 32 -2.21 -1.80 10.43
C VAL A 32 -3.30 -1.66 9.36
N GLU A 33 -4.22 -0.71 9.50
CA GLU A 33 -5.23 -0.48 8.46
C GLU A 33 -4.62 -0.07 7.11
N LEU A 34 -3.60 0.80 7.16
CA LEU A 34 -2.87 1.21 5.96
C LEU A 34 -2.11 0.03 5.32
N SER A 35 -1.55 -0.88 6.11
CA SER A 35 -0.87 -2.07 5.58
C SER A 35 -1.85 -3.05 4.93
N VAL A 36 -3.06 -3.22 5.49
CA VAL A 36 -4.12 -4.03 4.87
C VAL A 36 -4.57 -3.43 3.54
N LYS A 37 -4.73 -2.11 3.44
CA LYS A 37 -5.07 -1.44 2.17
C LYS A 37 -3.98 -1.64 1.12
N LEU A 38 -2.72 -1.56 1.52
CA LEU A 38 -1.57 -1.82 0.64
C LEU A 38 -1.61 -3.27 0.12
N ASP A 39 -1.85 -4.25 1.00
CA ASP A 39 -1.95 -5.67 0.62
C ASP A 39 -3.08 -5.92 -0.38
N GLN A 40 -4.26 -5.30 -0.18
CA GLN A 40 -5.37 -5.38 -1.12
C GLN A 40 -5.02 -4.83 -2.51
N LEU A 41 -4.25 -3.74 -2.59
CA LEU A 41 -3.82 -3.17 -3.86
C LEU A 41 -2.76 -4.03 -4.55
N LEU A 42 -1.82 -4.60 -3.79
CA LEU A 42 -0.82 -5.53 -4.32
C LEU A 42 -1.47 -6.80 -4.87
N ASN A 43 -2.47 -7.34 -4.16
CA ASN A 43 -3.25 -8.47 -4.64
C ASN A 43 -3.97 -8.15 -5.95
N LYS A 44 -4.55 -6.94 -6.10
CA LYS A 44 -5.17 -6.51 -7.37
C LYS A 44 -4.17 -6.47 -8.54
N LEU A 45 -2.89 -6.20 -8.29
CA LEU A 45 -1.84 -6.32 -9.32
C LEU A 45 -1.49 -7.79 -9.63
N HIS A 46 -1.43 -8.65 -8.61
CA HIS A 46 -1.13 -10.07 -8.77
C HIS A 46 -2.23 -10.86 -9.49
N PHE A 47 -3.48 -10.38 -9.48
CA PHE A 47 -4.59 -10.98 -10.24
C PHE A 47 -4.54 -10.72 -11.75
N PHE A 48 -3.57 -9.96 -12.26
CA PHE A 48 -3.30 -9.93 -13.69
C PHE A 48 -2.33 -11.06 -14.06
N PRO A 49 -2.78 -12.12 -14.76
CA PRO A 49 -1.83 -13.04 -15.36
C PRO A 49 -0.96 -12.23 -16.31
N ARG A 50 0.35 -12.40 -16.23
CA ARG A 50 1.26 -11.96 -17.29
C ARG A 50 0.77 -12.61 -18.59
N LEU A 51 0.07 -11.84 -19.42
CA LEU A 51 -0.18 -12.13 -20.82
C LEU A 51 1.15 -12.09 -21.57
#